data_AF-A0A316YT52-F1
#
_entry.id   AF-A0A316YT52-F1
#
_cell.length_a   1.000
_cell.length_b   1.000
_cell.length_c   1.000
_cell.angle_alpha   90.00
_cell.angle_beta   90.00
_cell.angle_gamma   90.00
#
_symmetry.space_group_name_H-M   'P 1'
#
loop_
_entity.id
_entity.type
_entity.pdbx_description
1 polymer ?
#
loop_
_entity_poly.entity_id
_entity_poly.type
_entity_poly.pdbx_seq_one_letter_code
_entity_poly.pdbx_strand_id
1 'polypeptide(L)'
;MGPPFLALYGLMTNNQTLLQMAFDQCRLYRDALRIPSGDAQGLLRHIVNATGTEGNDPGAWLTGLGWASAGMLRVLATITQSSFNTQMADQTANLVSWVEEILDGAYKFANPLMRNYVNDSDAFYDIAGSSLVAYSTYRLASIAPDSGATAHVAGAEAIYNTVKSQLSPFGFFTPPLQVVDALSFTSPGDTSPESLAFVVLLEAARRDHDQKNVTSLRGPSSASTSSKDVASVVSLLVSLL
;
A
#
# COMPACT_ATOMS: atom_id res chain seq x y z
N MET A 1 9.45 2.29 -5.82
CA MET A 1 10.54 2.26 -4.81
C MET A 1 11.20 3.61 -4.52
N GLY A 2 11.52 4.46 -5.50
CA GLY A 2 12.23 5.74 -5.26
C GLY A 2 11.48 6.82 -4.45
N PRO A 3 10.20 7.13 -4.74
CA PRO A 3 9.52 8.27 -4.10
C PRO A 3 9.47 8.24 -2.56
N PRO A 4 9.19 7.10 -1.89
CA PRO A 4 9.22 7.03 -0.42
C PRO A 4 10.56 7.40 0.21
N PHE A 5 11.68 7.06 -0.44
CA PHE A 5 13.02 7.42 0.06
C PHE A 5 13.22 8.94 0.03
N LEU A 6 12.90 9.58 -1.09
CA LEU A 6 12.99 11.04 -1.24
C LEU A 6 12.12 11.75 -0.22
N ALA A 7 10.89 11.25 -0.01
CA ALA A 7 9.98 11.81 0.98
C ALA A 7 10.57 11.73 2.40
N LEU A 8 11.05 10.54 2.81
CA LEU A 8 11.64 10.35 4.14
C LEU A 8 12.85 11.26 4.35
N TYR A 9 13.73 11.37 3.34
CA TYR A 9 14.88 12.26 3.41
C TYR A 9 14.45 13.74 3.53
N GLY A 10 13.41 14.14 2.79
CA GLY A 10 12.80 15.47 2.90
C GLY A 10 12.24 15.75 4.30
N LEU A 11 11.56 14.79 4.92
CA LEU A 11 11.07 14.92 6.29
C LEU A 11 12.22 15.07 7.29
N MET A 12 13.22 14.19 7.23
CA MET A 12 14.36 14.20 8.16
C MET A 12 15.21 15.47 8.07
N THR A 13 15.25 16.10 6.90
CA THR A 13 16.01 17.33 6.64
C THR A 13 15.15 18.59 6.67
N ASN A 14 13.85 18.46 7.01
CA ASN A 14 12.86 19.54 6.97
C ASN A 14 12.89 20.33 5.64
N ASN A 15 12.89 19.61 4.52
CA ASN A 15 13.06 20.14 3.17
C ASN A 15 11.82 19.86 2.30
N GLN A 16 11.01 20.90 2.08
CA GLN A 16 9.79 20.81 1.26
C GLN A 16 10.08 20.45 -0.20
N THR A 17 11.21 20.90 -0.77
CA THR A 17 11.56 20.62 -2.17
C THR A 17 11.73 19.11 -2.40
N LEU A 18 12.31 18.39 -1.43
CA LEU A 18 12.43 16.93 -1.51
C LEU A 18 11.08 16.21 -1.37
N LEU A 19 10.19 16.72 -0.51
CA LEU A 19 8.82 16.20 -0.39
C LEU A 19 8.03 16.43 -1.69
N GLN A 20 8.15 17.61 -2.27
CA GLN A 20 7.53 17.96 -3.55
C GLN A 20 8.09 17.08 -4.67
N MET A 21 9.39 16.84 -4.71
CA MET A 21 10.00 15.92 -5.67
C MET A 21 9.46 14.49 -5.53
N ALA A 22 9.29 13.99 -4.31
CA ALA A 22 8.68 12.68 -4.09
C ALA A 22 7.24 12.60 -4.62
N PHE A 23 6.42 13.62 -4.34
CA PHE A 23 5.07 13.73 -4.89
C PHE A 23 5.08 13.78 -6.42
N ASP A 24 5.94 14.61 -7.01
CA ASP A 24 6.02 14.77 -8.46
C ASP A 24 6.44 13.48 -9.16
N GLN A 25 7.32 12.67 -8.56
CA GLN A 25 7.62 11.34 -9.08
C GLN A 25 6.38 10.44 -9.07
N CYS A 26 5.60 10.41 -8.00
CA CYS A 26 4.33 9.66 -7.98
C CYS A 26 3.37 10.13 -9.09
N ARG A 27 3.22 11.44 -9.29
CA ARG A 27 2.39 12.02 -10.33
C ARG A 27 2.85 11.64 -11.73
N LEU A 28 4.14 11.83 -12.03
CA LEU A 28 4.71 11.56 -13.36
C LEU A 28 4.62 10.07 -13.74
N TYR A 29 4.93 9.16 -12.80
CA TYR A 29 4.77 7.72 -13.03
C TYR A 29 3.30 7.35 -13.25
N ARG A 30 2.39 7.88 -12.43
CA ARG A 30 0.95 7.66 -12.63
C ARG A 30 0.52 8.10 -14.01
N ASP A 31 0.83 9.34 -14.40
CA ASP A 31 0.39 9.92 -15.67
C ASP A 31 0.91 9.13 -16.88
N ALA A 32 2.16 8.66 -16.82
CA ALA A 32 2.76 7.85 -17.89
C ALA A 32 2.21 6.42 -17.97
N LEU A 33 1.91 5.81 -16.81
CA LEU A 33 1.50 4.41 -16.73
C LEU A 33 -0.02 4.22 -16.78
N ARG A 34 -0.83 5.27 -16.57
CA ARG A 34 -2.28 5.13 -16.48
C ARG A 34 -2.90 4.57 -17.77
N ILE A 35 -3.75 3.56 -17.61
CA ILE A 35 -4.47 2.88 -18.69
C ILE A 35 -5.66 3.77 -19.10
N PRO A 36 -5.75 4.19 -20.38
CA PRO A 36 -6.71 5.19 -20.82
C PRO A 36 -8.12 4.65 -21.06
N SER A 37 -8.28 3.35 -21.35
CA SER A 37 -9.54 2.74 -21.75
C SER A 37 -9.57 1.23 -21.49
N GLY A 38 -10.76 0.62 -21.60
CA GLY A 38 -10.99 -0.81 -21.37
C GLY A 38 -11.31 -1.14 -19.91
N ASP A 39 -11.38 -2.43 -19.58
CA ASP A 39 -11.83 -2.89 -18.26
C ASP A 39 -10.88 -2.49 -17.12
N ALA A 40 -9.59 -2.32 -17.43
CA ALA A 40 -8.57 -1.82 -16.51
C ALA A 40 -8.38 -0.29 -16.58
N GLN A 41 -9.31 0.46 -17.19
CA GLN A 41 -9.22 1.93 -17.26
C GLN A 41 -9.01 2.54 -15.87
N GLY A 42 -8.04 3.47 -15.78
CA GLY A 42 -7.67 4.15 -14.54
C GLY A 42 -6.60 3.42 -13.72
N LEU A 43 -6.40 2.11 -13.93
CA LEU A 43 -5.27 1.38 -13.37
C LEU A 43 -3.97 1.72 -14.10
N LEU A 44 -2.85 1.19 -13.60
CA LEU A 44 -1.53 1.45 -14.13
C LEU A 44 -1.01 0.24 -14.91
N ARG A 45 -0.43 0.49 -16.07
CA ARG A 45 0.41 -0.47 -16.80
C ARG A 45 1.62 -0.82 -15.94
N HIS A 46 2.12 -2.03 -16.10
CA HIS A 46 3.33 -2.48 -15.40
C HIS A 46 4.59 -1.77 -15.93
N ILE A 47 4.85 -1.81 -17.23
CA ILE A 47 6.05 -1.24 -17.85
C ILE A 47 5.68 -0.51 -19.15
N VAL A 48 6.11 0.74 -19.25
CA VAL A 48 6.09 1.50 -20.51
C VAL A 48 7.51 1.92 -20.85
N ASN A 49 7.96 1.52 -22.02
CA ASN A 49 9.18 2.01 -22.64
C ASN A 49 8.81 3.25 -23.50
N ALA A 50 9.12 4.43 -22.99
CA ALA A 50 8.77 5.69 -23.65
C ALA A 50 9.55 5.94 -24.95
N THR A 51 10.69 5.27 -25.15
CA THR A 51 11.60 5.51 -26.29
C THR A 51 11.73 4.31 -27.24
N GLY A 52 11.06 3.19 -26.95
CA GLY A 52 11.18 1.97 -27.75
C GLY A 52 9.99 1.02 -27.60
N THR A 53 9.97 -0.02 -28.42
CA THR A 53 8.88 -1.00 -28.47
C THR A 53 9.13 -2.25 -27.62
N GLU A 54 10.38 -2.49 -27.22
CA GLU A 54 10.78 -3.69 -26.47
C GLU A 54 10.61 -3.51 -24.95
N GLY A 55 10.33 -4.61 -24.26
CA GLY A 55 10.23 -4.66 -22.80
C GLY A 55 8.96 -4.01 -22.22
N ASN A 56 8.00 -3.62 -23.05
CA ASN A 56 6.71 -3.13 -22.60
C ASN A 56 5.88 -4.25 -21.96
N ASP A 57 5.22 -3.92 -20.86
CA ASP A 57 4.17 -4.73 -20.26
C ASP A 57 2.97 -3.80 -19.97
N PRO A 58 1.98 -3.75 -20.88
CA PRO A 58 0.86 -2.84 -20.76
C PRO A 58 -0.23 -3.35 -19.80
N GLY A 59 -0.07 -4.53 -19.20
CA GLY A 59 -1.07 -5.13 -18.33
C GLY A 59 -1.17 -4.43 -16.98
N ALA A 60 -2.35 -4.48 -16.37
CA ALA A 60 -2.58 -4.04 -14.99
C ALA A 60 -2.07 -5.09 -14.00
N TRP A 61 -0.75 -5.22 -13.91
CA TRP A 61 -0.08 -6.18 -13.04
C TRP A 61 -0.28 -5.83 -11.56
N LEU A 62 -0.90 -6.75 -10.82
CA LEU A 62 -1.42 -6.52 -9.47
C LEU A 62 -0.32 -6.16 -8.47
N THR A 63 0.78 -6.89 -8.45
CA THR A 63 1.90 -6.57 -7.54
C THR A 63 2.47 -5.18 -7.83
N GLY A 64 2.49 -4.76 -9.10
CA GLY A 64 2.85 -3.38 -9.51
C GLY A 64 1.87 -2.33 -9.00
N LEU A 65 0.56 -2.60 -9.05
CA LEU A 65 -0.47 -1.75 -8.48
C LEU A 65 -0.31 -1.62 -6.96
N GLY A 66 -0.05 -2.73 -6.27
CA GLY A 66 0.24 -2.75 -4.83
C GLY A 66 1.48 -1.92 -4.49
N TRP A 67 2.54 -2.01 -5.29
CA TRP A 67 3.75 -1.19 -5.12
C TRP A 67 3.47 0.29 -5.29
N ALA A 68 2.67 0.65 -6.30
CA ALA A 68 2.28 2.04 -6.55
C ALA A 68 1.46 2.60 -5.38
N SER A 69 0.43 1.89 -4.94
CA SER A 69 -0.43 2.32 -3.83
C SER A 69 0.34 2.41 -2.50
N ALA A 70 1.12 1.38 -2.15
CA ALA A 70 1.92 1.35 -0.94
C ALA A 70 3.05 2.39 -0.94
N GLY A 71 3.58 2.73 -2.11
CA GLY A 71 4.54 3.81 -2.30
C GLY A 71 3.91 5.19 -2.08
N MET A 72 2.79 5.46 -2.75
CA MET A 72 2.04 6.72 -2.60
C MET A 72 1.59 6.94 -1.16
N LEU A 73 1.12 5.90 -0.46
CA LEU A 73 0.73 5.98 0.95
C LEU A 73 1.90 6.34 1.88
N ARG A 74 3.11 5.86 1.60
CA ARG A 74 4.30 6.24 2.37
C ARG A 74 4.68 7.70 2.13
N VAL A 75 4.56 8.19 0.89
CA VAL A 75 4.77 9.62 0.57
C VAL A 75 3.72 10.48 1.28
N LEU A 76 2.44 10.08 1.22
CA LEU A 76 1.33 10.75 1.91
C LEU A 76 1.58 10.85 3.42
N ALA A 77 1.89 9.72 4.07
CA ALA A 77 2.16 9.70 5.51
C ALA A 77 3.35 10.59 5.87
N THR A 78 4.37 10.63 5.02
CA THR A 78 5.57 11.43 5.25
C THR A 78 5.30 12.94 5.12
N ILE A 79 4.58 13.36 4.08
CA ILE A 79 4.16 14.77 3.91
C ILE A 79 3.30 15.21 5.09
N THR A 80 2.35 14.35 5.49
CA THR A 80 1.43 14.59 6.61
C THR A 80 2.16 14.87 7.93
N GLN A 81 3.24 14.13 8.20
CA GLN A 81 4.03 14.30 9.43
C GLN A 81 5.11 15.38 9.34
N SER A 82 5.26 16.00 8.18
CA SER A 82 6.18 17.11 8.01
C SER A 82 5.58 18.42 8.51
N SER A 83 6.44 19.41 8.75
CA SER A 83 6.01 20.80 9.00
C SER A 83 5.27 21.43 7.80
N PHE A 84 5.30 20.78 6.63
CA PHE A 84 4.73 21.27 5.38
C PHE A 84 3.35 20.72 5.04
N ASN A 85 2.74 19.91 5.92
CA ASN A 85 1.43 19.28 5.69
C ASN A 85 0.38 20.28 5.16
N THR A 86 0.22 21.42 5.84
CA THR A 86 -0.77 22.45 5.44
C THR A 86 -0.44 23.08 4.09
N GLN A 87 0.84 23.33 3.76
CA GLN A 87 1.22 23.89 2.46
C GLN A 87 1.14 22.87 1.32
N MET A 88 1.09 21.58 1.65
CA MET A 88 1.03 20.47 0.69
C MET A 88 -0.32 19.75 0.71
N ALA A 89 -1.39 20.45 1.10
CA ALA A 89 -2.73 19.88 1.22
C ALA A 89 -3.27 19.33 -0.12
N ASP A 90 -2.99 20.00 -1.23
CA ASP A 90 -3.41 19.52 -2.56
C ASP A 90 -2.68 18.23 -2.95
N GLN A 91 -1.39 18.12 -2.59
CA GLN A 91 -0.57 16.95 -2.84
C GLN A 91 -1.06 15.74 -2.04
N THR A 92 -1.39 15.93 -0.76
CA THR A 92 -1.93 14.86 0.08
C THR A 92 -3.32 14.42 -0.40
N ALA A 93 -4.19 15.37 -0.78
CA ALA A 93 -5.51 15.06 -1.36
C ALA A 93 -5.39 14.26 -2.67
N ASN A 94 -4.46 14.66 -3.55
CA ASN A 94 -4.19 13.93 -4.79
C ASN A 94 -3.68 12.50 -4.52
N LEU A 95 -2.75 12.32 -3.58
CA LEU A 95 -2.25 10.98 -3.22
C LEU A 95 -3.34 10.07 -2.67
N VAL A 96 -4.25 10.61 -1.84
CA VAL A 96 -5.44 9.89 -1.37
C VAL A 96 -6.28 9.43 -2.57
N SER A 97 -6.68 10.36 -3.43
CA SER A 97 -7.52 10.08 -4.60
C SER A 97 -6.91 9.07 -5.57
N TRP A 98 -5.60 9.15 -5.82
CA TRP A 98 -4.93 8.21 -6.72
C TRP A 98 -4.82 6.81 -6.13
N VAL A 99 -4.62 6.69 -4.81
CA VAL A 99 -4.63 5.39 -4.16
C VAL A 99 -6.05 4.81 -4.17
N GLU A 100 -7.09 5.60 -3.89
CA GLU A 100 -8.48 5.18 -4.01
C GLU A 100 -8.79 4.64 -5.41
N GLU A 101 -8.39 5.35 -6.47
CA GLU A 101 -8.59 4.92 -7.86
C GLU A 101 -7.98 3.54 -8.13
N ILE A 102 -6.76 3.28 -7.63
CA ILE A 102 -6.10 1.98 -7.76
C ILE A 102 -6.86 0.90 -7.00
N LEU A 103 -7.27 1.18 -5.76
CA LEU A 103 -8.01 0.21 -4.93
C LEU A 103 -9.37 -0.12 -5.57
N ASP A 104 -10.15 0.89 -5.94
CA ASP A 104 -11.45 0.71 -6.62
C ASP A 104 -11.31 -0.12 -7.89
N GLY A 105 -10.30 0.17 -8.71
CA GLY A 105 -10.04 -0.58 -9.93
C GLY A 105 -9.64 -2.03 -9.67
N ALA A 106 -8.82 -2.30 -8.65
CA ALA A 106 -8.36 -3.64 -8.32
C ALA A 106 -9.48 -4.50 -7.69
N TYR A 107 -10.28 -3.94 -6.77
CA TYR A 107 -11.36 -4.67 -6.09
C TYR A 107 -12.54 -5.04 -7.00
N LYS A 108 -12.71 -4.39 -8.16
CA LYS A 108 -13.69 -4.81 -9.18
C LYS A 108 -13.56 -6.28 -9.59
N PHE A 109 -12.35 -6.84 -9.53
CA PHE A 109 -12.03 -8.19 -10.00
C PHE A 109 -11.70 -9.17 -8.86
N ALA A 110 -11.80 -8.76 -7.60
CA ALA A 110 -11.42 -9.58 -6.46
C ALA A 110 -12.45 -10.69 -6.16
N ASN A 111 -11.97 -11.92 -5.90
CA ASN A 111 -12.82 -13.02 -5.40
C ASN A 111 -12.03 -14.19 -4.77
N PRO A 112 -11.83 -14.22 -3.44
CA PRO A 112 -11.54 -13.05 -2.61
C PRO A 112 -10.16 -12.44 -2.97
N LEU A 113 -9.25 -13.25 -3.52
CA LEU A 113 -7.96 -12.78 -4.02
C LEU A 113 -8.12 -12.11 -5.39
N MET A 114 -7.12 -11.32 -5.76
CA MET A 114 -7.01 -10.68 -7.05
C MET A 114 -6.04 -11.47 -7.94
N ARG A 115 -6.26 -11.40 -9.25
CA ARG A 115 -5.42 -12.07 -10.25
C ARG A 115 -4.15 -11.28 -10.53
N ASN A 116 -3.07 -11.96 -10.91
CA ASN A 116 -1.76 -11.38 -11.20
C ASN A 116 -1.85 -10.24 -12.24
N TYR A 117 -2.72 -10.38 -13.23
CA TYR A 117 -3.22 -9.27 -14.04
C TYR A 117 -4.71 -9.13 -13.75
N VAL A 118 -5.11 -8.00 -13.15
CA VAL A 118 -6.40 -7.96 -12.44
C VAL A 118 -7.61 -8.18 -13.35
N ASN A 119 -7.52 -7.76 -14.61
CA ASN A 119 -8.60 -7.85 -15.58
C ASN A 119 -8.45 -9.05 -16.56
N ASP A 120 -7.51 -9.96 -16.30
CA ASP A 120 -7.28 -11.16 -17.11
C ASP A 120 -7.82 -12.39 -16.36
N SER A 121 -8.84 -13.06 -16.91
CA SER A 121 -9.46 -14.24 -16.29
C SER A 121 -8.60 -15.51 -16.36
N ASP A 122 -7.54 -15.52 -17.16
CA ASP A 122 -6.63 -16.66 -17.29
C ASP A 122 -5.40 -16.50 -16.38
N ALA A 123 -5.14 -15.29 -15.87
CA ALA A 123 -4.08 -15.04 -14.91
C ALA A 123 -4.36 -15.74 -13.56
N PHE A 124 -3.33 -16.31 -12.94
CA PHE A 124 -3.42 -16.95 -11.64
C PHE A 124 -3.75 -15.93 -10.53
N TYR A 125 -4.31 -16.40 -9.42
CA TYR A 125 -4.49 -15.58 -8.22
C TYR A 125 -3.14 -15.31 -7.55
N ASP A 126 -2.80 -14.04 -7.36
CA ASP A 126 -1.50 -13.62 -6.81
C ASP A 126 -1.65 -13.17 -5.36
N ILE A 127 -1.09 -13.96 -4.44
CA ILE A 127 -1.06 -13.65 -3.01
C ILE A 127 -0.22 -12.40 -2.73
N ALA A 128 0.90 -12.19 -3.41
CA ALA A 128 1.81 -11.08 -3.10
C ALA A 128 1.10 -9.74 -3.39
N GLY A 129 0.59 -9.58 -4.60
CA GLY A 129 -0.13 -8.38 -5.00
C GLY A 129 -1.41 -8.17 -4.19
N SER A 130 -2.19 -9.23 -3.94
CA SER A 130 -3.40 -9.15 -3.12
C SER A 130 -3.07 -8.68 -1.70
N SER A 131 -1.99 -9.19 -1.11
CA SER A 131 -1.56 -8.80 0.24
C SER A 131 -1.18 -7.33 0.32
N LEU A 132 -0.46 -6.82 -0.69
CA LEU A 132 -0.02 -5.43 -0.70
C LEU A 132 -1.16 -4.44 -1.01
N VAL A 133 -2.14 -4.85 -1.81
CA VAL A 133 -3.39 -4.08 -2.03
C VAL A 133 -4.24 -4.06 -0.76
N ALA A 134 -4.40 -5.19 -0.06
CA ALA A 134 -5.09 -5.24 1.23
C ALA A 134 -4.37 -4.39 2.30
N TYR A 135 -3.03 -4.45 2.35
CA TYR A 135 -2.22 -3.54 3.19
C TYR A 135 -2.54 -2.08 2.89
N SER A 136 -2.56 -1.71 1.61
CA SER A 136 -2.81 -0.35 1.16
C SER A 136 -4.22 0.10 1.54
N THR A 137 -5.19 -0.81 1.49
CA THR A 137 -6.58 -0.58 1.91
C THR A 137 -6.66 -0.21 3.38
N TYR A 138 -6.07 -1.04 4.27
CA TYR A 138 -6.04 -0.76 5.71
C TYR A 138 -5.33 0.54 6.04
N ARG A 139 -4.21 0.83 5.38
CA ARG A 139 -3.46 2.07 5.60
C ARG A 139 -4.21 3.30 5.13
N LEU A 140 -4.85 3.24 3.95
CA LEU A 140 -5.64 4.37 3.44
C LEU A 140 -6.88 4.62 4.30
N ALA A 141 -7.64 3.58 4.64
CA ALA A 141 -8.81 3.67 5.51
C ALA A 141 -8.46 4.23 6.91
N SER A 142 -7.21 4.05 7.35
CA SER A 142 -6.71 4.58 8.61
C SER A 142 -6.28 6.04 8.53
N ILE A 143 -5.53 6.42 7.49
CA ILE A 143 -4.99 7.80 7.37
C ILE A 143 -6.05 8.79 6.88
N ALA A 144 -6.97 8.34 6.02
CA ALA A 144 -8.05 9.12 5.44
C ALA A 144 -9.38 8.35 5.62
N PRO A 145 -10.00 8.36 6.81
CA PRO A 145 -11.21 7.58 7.09
C PRO A 145 -12.43 8.01 6.28
N ASP A 146 -12.42 9.25 5.74
CA ASP A 146 -13.48 9.75 4.85
C ASP A 146 -13.29 9.31 3.38
N SER A 147 -12.21 8.56 3.09
CA SER A 147 -11.94 7.98 1.77
C SER A 147 -12.85 6.78 1.46
N GLY A 148 -13.08 6.53 0.17
CA GLY A 148 -13.77 5.35 -0.35
C GLY A 148 -13.07 4.02 -0.01
N ALA A 149 -11.81 4.05 0.42
CA ALA A 149 -11.08 2.84 0.83
C ALA A 149 -11.74 2.09 2.00
N THR A 150 -12.52 2.78 2.83
CA THR A 150 -13.31 2.16 3.90
C THR A 150 -14.31 1.12 3.39
N ALA A 151 -14.84 1.29 2.17
CA ALA A 151 -15.74 0.33 1.54
C ALA A 151 -15.05 -1.01 1.23
N HIS A 152 -13.72 -1.01 1.07
CA HIS A 152 -12.94 -2.19 0.71
C HIS A 152 -12.34 -2.93 1.90
N VAL A 153 -12.51 -2.43 3.14
CA VAL A 153 -11.94 -3.05 4.35
C VAL A 153 -12.44 -4.50 4.51
N ALA A 154 -13.70 -4.79 4.22
CA ALA A 154 -14.22 -6.16 4.25
C ALA A 154 -13.52 -7.07 3.20
N GLY A 155 -13.21 -6.53 2.02
CA GLY A 155 -12.42 -7.23 1.00
C GLY A 155 -10.98 -7.48 1.45
N ALA A 156 -10.34 -6.48 2.06
CA ALA A 156 -9.00 -6.62 2.63
C ALA A 156 -8.96 -7.70 3.74
N GLU A 157 -10.02 -7.79 4.54
CA GLU A 157 -10.14 -8.83 5.57
C GLU A 157 -10.36 -10.23 4.97
N ALA A 158 -11.13 -10.34 3.89
CA ALA A 158 -11.28 -11.59 3.17
C ALA A 158 -9.93 -12.07 2.61
N ILE A 159 -9.16 -11.15 1.99
CA ILE A 159 -7.80 -11.43 1.50
C ILE A 159 -6.91 -11.88 2.65
N TYR A 160 -6.87 -11.15 3.77
CA TYR A 160 -6.06 -11.52 4.93
C TYR A 160 -6.36 -12.94 5.42
N ASN A 161 -7.64 -13.28 5.59
CA ASN A 161 -8.04 -14.60 6.07
C ASN A 161 -7.67 -15.71 5.07
N THR A 162 -7.81 -15.45 3.77
CA THR A 162 -7.34 -16.38 2.73
C THR A 162 -5.84 -16.57 2.81
N VAL A 163 -5.04 -15.50 2.79
CA VAL A 163 -3.57 -15.56 2.82
C VAL A 163 -3.07 -16.30 4.07
N LYS A 164 -3.61 -15.95 5.24
CA LYS A 164 -3.27 -16.61 6.51
C LYS A 164 -3.54 -18.11 6.49
N SER A 165 -4.65 -18.54 5.87
CA SER A 165 -5.01 -19.96 5.79
C SER A 165 -4.08 -20.79 4.91
N GLN A 166 -3.35 -20.15 3.99
CA GLN A 166 -2.48 -20.81 3.00
C GLN A 166 -1.00 -20.74 3.36
N LEU A 167 -0.62 -19.89 4.31
CA LEU A 167 0.77 -19.77 4.74
C LEU A 167 1.17 -20.95 5.62
N SER A 168 2.02 -21.82 5.09
CA SER A 168 2.57 -22.93 5.87
C SER A 168 3.50 -22.45 7.00
N PRO A 169 3.75 -23.27 8.04
CA PRO A 169 4.69 -22.93 9.11
C PRO A 169 6.12 -22.61 8.65
N PHE A 170 6.48 -23.03 7.44
CA PHE A 170 7.80 -22.81 6.84
C PHE A 170 7.86 -21.60 5.91
N GLY A 171 6.76 -20.82 5.77
CA GLY A 171 6.75 -19.62 4.94
C GLY A 171 6.50 -19.88 3.44
N PHE A 172 5.94 -21.03 3.09
CA PHE A 172 5.52 -21.35 1.73
C PHE A 172 4.01 -21.22 1.58
N PHE A 173 3.55 -20.77 0.41
CA PHE A 173 2.15 -20.86 0.02
C PHE A 173 1.93 -22.17 -0.72
N THR A 174 0.91 -22.92 -0.30
CA THR A 174 0.59 -24.20 -0.91
C THR A 174 -0.39 -24.03 -2.07
N PRO A 175 -0.25 -24.80 -3.17
CA PRO A 175 -1.26 -24.84 -4.22
C PRO A 175 -2.68 -25.08 -3.67
N PRO A 176 -3.72 -24.48 -4.28
CA PRO A 176 -3.72 -23.86 -5.60
C PRO A 176 -3.34 -22.37 -5.63
N LEU A 177 -3.05 -21.75 -4.48
CA LEU A 177 -2.73 -20.32 -4.43
C LEU A 177 -1.22 -20.09 -4.40
N GLN A 178 -0.77 -19.13 -5.20
CA GLN A 178 0.64 -18.91 -5.48
C GLN A 178 0.96 -17.41 -5.33
N VAL A 179 2.26 -17.10 -5.34
CA VAL A 179 2.75 -15.72 -5.45
C VAL A 179 3.28 -15.50 -6.85
N VAL A 180 3.44 -14.26 -7.27
CA VAL A 180 4.24 -13.97 -8.46
C VAL A 180 5.70 -14.39 -8.28
N ASP A 181 6.30 -14.99 -9.31
CA ASP A 181 7.73 -15.30 -9.34
C ASP A 181 8.57 -14.03 -9.48
N ALA A 182 9.58 -13.88 -8.62
CA ALA A 182 10.39 -12.66 -8.55
C ALA A 182 11.29 -12.43 -9.78
N LEU A 183 11.53 -13.45 -10.60
CA LEU A 183 12.33 -13.40 -11.82
C LEU A 183 11.46 -13.44 -13.09
N SER A 184 10.18 -13.83 -12.97
CA SER A 184 9.22 -13.90 -14.07
C SER A 184 7.83 -13.47 -13.60
N PHE A 185 7.50 -12.19 -13.80
CA PHE A 185 6.24 -11.60 -13.32
C PHE A 185 4.96 -12.18 -13.96
N THR A 186 5.08 -13.01 -15.01
CA THR A 186 3.96 -13.74 -15.62
C THR A 186 3.81 -15.18 -15.12
N SER A 187 4.76 -15.65 -14.31
CA SER A 187 4.79 -17.02 -13.80
C SER A 187 4.47 -17.04 -12.31
N PRO A 188 3.75 -18.06 -11.83
CA PRO A 188 3.59 -18.25 -10.40
C PRO A 188 4.85 -18.88 -9.78
N GLY A 189 5.08 -18.58 -8.51
CA GLY A 189 6.07 -19.21 -7.64
C GLY A 189 5.44 -19.65 -6.30
N ASP A 190 6.15 -20.52 -5.59
CA ASP A 190 5.67 -21.11 -4.32
C ASP A 190 5.79 -20.13 -3.13
N THR A 191 6.79 -19.25 -3.17
CA THR A 191 6.98 -18.16 -2.19
C THR A 191 8.08 -17.21 -2.68
N SER A 192 8.20 -16.05 -2.04
CA SER A 192 9.32 -15.12 -2.25
C SER A 192 9.54 -14.25 -1.00
N PRO A 193 10.76 -13.75 -0.74
CA PRO A 193 10.97 -12.78 0.34
C PRO A 193 10.09 -11.54 0.23
N GLU A 194 9.77 -11.11 -1.00
CA GLU A 194 8.85 -10.00 -1.28
C GLU A 194 7.44 -10.32 -0.78
N SER A 195 6.88 -11.47 -1.16
CA SER A 195 5.54 -11.89 -0.75
C SER A 195 5.41 -11.99 0.78
N LEU A 196 6.40 -12.59 1.45
CA LEU A 196 6.44 -12.69 2.91
C LEU A 196 6.53 -11.31 3.57
N ALA A 197 7.32 -10.39 3.02
CA ALA A 197 7.36 -9.02 3.51
C ALA A 197 5.98 -8.34 3.40
N PHE A 198 5.24 -8.56 2.31
CA PHE A 198 3.90 -8.02 2.16
C PHE A 198 2.89 -8.61 3.14
N VAL A 199 2.99 -9.90 3.46
CA VAL A 199 2.15 -10.52 4.50
C VAL A 199 2.41 -9.91 5.88
N VAL A 200 3.69 -9.68 6.23
CA VAL A 200 4.04 -9.00 7.49
C VAL A 200 3.50 -7.56 7.50
N LEU A 201 3.62 -6.84 6.39
CA LEU A 201 3.06 -5.49 6.26
C LEU A 201 1.53 -5.51 6.41
N LEU A 202 0.84 -6.45 5.77
CA LEU A 202 -0.61 -6.63 5.84
C LEU A 202 -1.07 -6.90 7.28
N GLU A 203 -0.47 -7.87 7.96
CA GLU A 203 -0.76 -8.17 9.38
C GLU A 203 -0.60 -6.91 10.25
N ALA A 204 0.50 -6.18 10.08
CA ALA A 204 0.73 -4.95 10.83
C ALA A 204 -0.33 -3.87 10.53
N ALA A 205 -0.66 -3.64 9.25
CA ALA A 205 -1.67 -2.65 8.87
C ALA A 205 -3.07 -3.00 9.37
N ARG A 206 -3.46 -4.28 9.28
CA ARG A 206 -4.72 -4.79 9.81
C ARG A 206 -4.81 -4.58 11.32
N ARG A 207 -3.80 -5.02 12.07
CA ARG A 207 -3.75 -4.85 13.53
C ARG A 207 -3.84 -3.37 13.92
N ASP A 208 -3.07 -2.51 13.27
CA ASP A 208 -3.05 -1.07 13.58
C ASP A 208 -4.43 -0.43 13.28
N HIS A 209 -5.09 -0.83 12.17
CA HIS A 209 -6.43 -0.37 11.82
C HIS A 209 -7.49 -0.84 12.84
N ASP A 210 -7.51 -2.13 13.18
CA ASP A 210 -8.45 -2.72 14.16
C ASP A 210 -8.34 -2.05 15.53
N GLN A 211 -7.11 -1.75 15.96
CA GLN A 211 -6.82 -1.10 17.24
C GLN A 211 -7.03 0.41 17.21
N LYS A 212 -7.33 1.00 16.06
CA LYS A 212 -7.29 2.45 15.83
C LYS A 212 -5.97 3.08 16.30
N ASN A 213 -4.89 2.30 16.25
CA ASN A 213 -3.56 2.68 16.70
C ASN A 213 -2.79 3.32 15.55
N VAL A 214 -3.38 4.37 14.98
CA VAL A 214 -2.88 5.01 13.77
C VAL A 214 -2.74 6.50 14.02
N THR A 215 -1.58 7.02 13.66
CA THR A 215 -1.38 8.44 13.47
C THR A 215 -2.20 8.87 12.26
N SER A 216 -3.40 9.38 12.51
CA SER A 216 -4.23 10.04 11.49
C SER A 216 -3.49 11.27 10.92
N LEU A 217 -4.06 11.90 9.89
CA LEU A 217 -3.67 13.26 9.46
C LEU A 217 -3.63 14.28 10.62
N ARG A 218 -4.25 13.95 11.77
CA ARG A 218 -4.35 14.76 12.99
C ARG A 218 -3.52 14.19 14.16
N GLY A 219 -2.59 13.28 13.90
CA GLY A 219 -1.78 12.61 14.94
C GLY A 219 -2.41 11.31 15.45
N PRO A 220 -1.80 10.63 16.44
CA PRO A 220 -2.38 9.41 17.02
C PRO A 220 -3.78 9.73 17.50
N SER A 221 -4.80 9.02 17.01
CA SER A 221 -6.00 8.89 17.81
C SER A 221 -5.54 8.19 19.08
N SER A 222 -5.32 8.95 20.14
CA SER A 222 -5.23 8.37 21.47
C SER A 222 -6.52 7.57 21.64
N ALA A 223 -6.41 6.25 21.54
CA ALA A 223 -7.26 5.38 22.32
C ALA A 223 -7.24 6.01 23.72
N SER A 224 -8.42 6.41 24.20
CA SER A 224 -8.60 7.19 25.42
C SER A 224 -7.87 6.56 26.61
N THR A 225 -6.60 6.88 26.78
CA THR A 225 -5.86 6.57 28.00
C THR A 225 -6.18 7.71 28.95
N SER A 226 -7.06 7.39 29.90
CA SER A 226 -7.36 8.26 31.02
C SER A 226 -6.05 8.74 31.65
N SER A 227 -6.04 10.01 32.09
CA SER A 227 -4.88 10.75 32.62
C SER A 227 -4.21 10.14 33.86
N LYS A 228 -4.58 8.92 34.28
CA LYS A 228 -4.03 8.22 35.45
C LYS A 228 -2.82 7.36 35.12
N ASP A 229 -2.61 6.94 33.87
CA ASP A 229 -1.53 6.00 33.53
C ASP A 229 -0.18 6.66 33.21
N VAL A 230 -0.16 7.96 32.89
CA VAL A 230 1.08 8.71 32.62
C VAL A 230 1.94 8.85 33.88
N ALA A 231 1.32 8.90 35.06
CA ALA A 231 2.04 8.97 36.33
C ALA A 231 2.77 7.66 36.68
N SER A 232 2.28 6.50 36.22
CA SER A 232 2.86 5.20 36.58
C SER A 232 4.11 4.83 35.76
N VAL A 233 4.24 5.37 34.55
CA VAL A 233 5.40 5.09 33.67
C VAL A 233 6.61 5.94 34.07
N VAL A 234 6.39 7.17 34.54
CA VAL A 234 7.49 8.07 34.96
C VAL A 234 8.14 7.61 36.27
N SER A 235 7.38 7.02 37.21
CA SER A 235 7.95 6.49 38.47
C SER A 235 8.78 5.21 38.28
N LEU A 236 8.52 4.41 37.24
CA LEU A 236 9.28 3.18 36.99
C LEU A 236 10.69 3.46 36.45
N LEU A 237 10.87 4.57 35.71
CA LEU A 237 12.15 4.95 35.11
C LEU A 237 13.12 5.68 36.06
N VAL A 238 12.62 6.27 37.15
CA VAL A 238 13.46 6.92 38.18
C VAL A 238 13.99 5.91 39.21
N SER A 239 13.44 4.69 39.26
CA SER A 239 13.83 3.64 40.21
C SER A 239 14.96 2.73 39.70
N LEU A 240 15.53 3.02 38.53
CA LEU A 240 16.56 2.22 37.84
C LEU A 240 17.84 3.02 37.53
N LEU A 241 18.05 4.14 38.24
CA LEU A 241 19.33 4.82 38.43
C LEU A 241 19.66 4.85 39.93
#